data_AF-A0A952XBR1-F1
#
_entry.id   AF-A0A952XBR1-F1
#
_cell.length_a   1.000
_cell.length_b   1.000
_cell.length_c   1.000
_cell.angle_alpha   90.00
_cell.angle_beta   90.00
_cell.angle_gamma   90.00
#
_symmetry.space_group_name_H-M   'P 1'
#
loop_
_entity.id
_entity.type
_entity.pdbx_description
1 polymer ?
#
loop_
_entity_poly.entity_id
_entity_poly.type
_entity_poly.pdbx_seq_one_letter_code
_entity_poly.pdbx_strand_id
1 'polypeptide(L)'
;MIYWRCLAIFLGLLLMGGELFRSWGMGRPLMFVLDDFFIGIPLVVTALLMAKDTIARRAAFAGAWGATAGMLYPSFFGKLIAPTPEGVATTNIPFDLLTVIIGVIFALSLAGLVASVVLKQRVKE
;
A
#
# COMPACT_ATOMS: atom_id res chain seq x y z
N MET A 1 -11.54 -6.73 -12.41
CA MET A 1 -10.97 -5.38 -12.22
C MET A 1 -11.70 -4.52 -11.19
N ILE A 2 -13.04 -4.59 -11.05
CA ILE A 2 -13.73 -3.80 -10.02
C ILE A 2 -13.23 -4.09 -8.59
N TYR A 3 -13.09 -5.37 -8.22
CA TYR A 3 -12.60 -5.77 -6.90
C TYR A 3 -11.20 -5.23 -6.60
N TRP A 4 -10.28 -5.32 -7.57
CA TRP A 4 -8.92 -4.79 -7.42
C TRP A 4 -8.88 -3.27 -7.27
N ARG A 5 -9.80 -2.55 -7.93
CA ARG A 5 -9.93 -1.10 -7.75
C ARG A 5 -10.44 -0.77 -6.35
N CYS A 6 -11.48 -1.46 -5.88
CA CYS A 6 -11.99 -1.28 -4.51
C CYS A 6 -10.92 -1.61 -3.47
N LEU A 7 -10.18 -2.70 -3.68
CA LEU A 7 -9.08 -3.10 -2.79
C LEU A 7 -7.95 -2.07 -2.79
N ALA A 8 -7.56 -1.54 -3.95
CA ALA A 8 -6.56 -0.48 -4.06
C ALA A 8 -6.97 0.79 -3.29
N ILE A 9 -8.23 1.21 -3.43
CA ILE A 9 -8.77 2.37 -2.68
C ILE A 9 -8.70 2.09 -1.19
N PHE A 10 -9.22 0.92 -0.76
CA PHE A 10 -9.20 0.53 0.65
C PHE A 10 -7.77 0.50 1.21
N LEU A 11 -6.83 -0.14 0.51
CA LEU A 11 -5.44 -0.25 0.97
C LEU A 11 -4.73 1.10 0.96
N GLY A 12 -4.94 1.94 -0.05
CA GLY A 12 -4.32 3.27 -0.08
C GLY A 12 -4.80 4.15 1.08
N LEU A 13 -6.11 4.10 1.40
CA LEU A 13 -6.66 4.77 2.58
C LEU A 13 -6.15 4.15 3.88
N LEU A 14 -6.02 2.83 3.94
CA LEU A 14 -5.51 2.11 5.10
C LEU A 14 -4.04 2.42 5.39
N LEU A 15 -3.20 2.59 4.37
CA LEU A 15 -1.80 3.00 4.54
C LEU A 15 -1.74 4.40 5.16
N MET A 16 -2.40 5.38 4.54
CA MET A 16 -2.40 6.76 5.04
C MET A 16 -2.99 6.87 6.45
N GLY A 17 -4.15 6.25 6.69
CA GLY A 17 -4.79 6.28 8.00
C GLY A 17 -4.04 5.46 9.06
N GLY A 18 -3.51 4.30 8.66
CA GLY A 18 -2.70 3.43 9.50
C GLY A 18 -1.43 4.12 9.96
N GLU A 19 -0.75 4.85 9.08
CA GLU A 19 0.46 5.60 9.39
C GLU A 19 0.19 6.77 10.33
N LEU A 20 -0.90 7.51 10.10
CA LEU A 20 -1.35 8.56 11.03
C LEU A 20 -1.57 8.00 12.43
N PHE A 21 -2.29 6.89 12.54
CA PHE A 21 -2.53 6.25 13.83
C PHE A 21 -1.24 5.71 14.45
N ARG A 22 -0.41 5.03 13.65
CA ARG A 22 0.86 4.42 14.09
C ARG A 22 1.82 5.46 14.67
N SER A 23 1.86 6.65 14.08
CA SER A 23 2.80 7.73 14.41
C SER A 23 2.25 8.76 15.39
N TRP A 24 0.95 8.72 15.70
CA TRP A 24 0.30 9.70 16.55
C TRP A 24 0.95 9.77 17.95
N GLY A 25 1.49 10.93 18.32
CA GLY A 25 2.14 11.12 19.62
C GLY A 25 3.50 10.41 19.79
N MET A 26 4.02 9.75 18.75
CA MET A 26 5.28 8.98 18.83
C MET A 26 6.53 9.79 18.46
N GLY A 27 6.40 11.10 18.24
CA GLY A 27 7.53 11.99 17.93
C GLY A 27 8.25 11.68 16.60
N ARG A 28 7.61 10.92 15.69
CA ARG A 28 8.23 10.50 14.43
C ARG A 28 8.39 11.68 13.48
N PRO A 29 9.51 11.77 12.73
CA PRO A 29 9.69 12.81 11.72
C PRO A 29 8.57 12.80 10.69
N LEU A 30 8.07 13.98 10.32
CA LEU A 30 6.93 14.14 9.40
C LEU A 30 7.13 13.42 8.06
N MET A 31 8.35 13.38 7.53
CA MET A 31 8.62 12.71 6.25
C MET A 31 8.36 11.20 6.30
N PHE A 32 8.50 10.55 7.46
CA PHE A 32 8.16 9.14 7.66
C PHE A 32 6.67 8.88 7.92
N VAL A 33 5.87 9.95 7.94
CA VAL A 33 4.41 9.88 7.94
C VAL A 33 3.89 10.14 6.53
N LEU A 34 4.55 11.03 5.78
CA LEU A 34 4.15 11.42 4.43
C LEU A 34 4.52 10.40 3.35
N ASP A 35 5.50 9.52 3.58
CA ASP A 35 5.84 8.43 2.67
C ASP A 35 4.63 7.55 2.32
N ASP A 36 3.81 7.20 3.31
CA ASP A 36 2.57 6.44 3.10
C ASP A 36 1.50 7.23 2.32
N PHE A 37 1.55 8.57 2.33
CA PHE A 37 0.71 9.40 1.46
C PHE A 37 1.22 9.42 0.02
N PHE A 38 2.54 9.52 -0.15
CA PHE A 38 3.16 9.46 -1.49
C PHE A 38 2.92 8.12 -2.18
N ILE A 39 2.66 7.05 -1.44
CA ILE A 39 2.29 5.74 -1.98
C ILE A 39 0.77 5.53 -2.03
N GLY A 40 0.05 5.90 -0.97
CA GLY A 40 -1.39 5.69 -0.84
C GLY A 40 -2.22 6.53 -1.80
N ILE A 41 -1.84 7.80 -2.03
CA ILE A 41 -2.56 8.70 -2.94
C ILE A 41 -2.52 8.17 -4.38
N PRO A 42 -1.36 7.85 -4.99
CA PRO A 42 -1.33 7.25 -6.32
C PRO A 42 -2.15 5.96 -6.43
N LEU A 43 -2.14 5.11 -5.41
CA LEU A 43 -2.91 3.87 -5.41
C LEU A 43 -4.42 4.13 -5.49
N VAL A 44 -4.93 5.08 -4.70
CA VAL A 44 -6.34 5.49 -4.73
C VAL A 44 -6.69 6.19 -6.05
N VAL A 45 -5.89 7.16 -6.47
CA VAL A 45 -6.16 7.95 -7.68
C VAL A 45 -6.16 7.06 -8.92
N THR A 46 -5.15 6.20 -9.08
CA THR A 46 -5.09 5.30 -10.24
C THR A 46 -6.20 4.26 -10.22
N ALA A 47 -6.65 3.78 -9.05
CA ALA A 47 -7.82 2.92 -8.93
C ALA A 47 -9.12 3.57 -9.39
N LEU A 48 -9.30 4.87 -9.08
CA LEU A 48 -10.44 5.66 -9.55
C LEU A 48 -10.36 5.88 -11.06
N LEU A 49 -9.19 6.25 -11.59
CA LEU A 49 -8.97 6.45 -13.03
C LEU A 49 -9.19 5.17 -13.84
N MET A 50 -8.85 4.01 -13.28
CA MET A 50 -9.06 2.68 -13.88
C MET A 50 -10.55 2.32 -14.07
N ALA A 51 -11.48 3.23 -13.71
CA ALA A 51 -12.89 3.16 -14.11
C ALA A 51 -13.09 3.13 -15.64
N LYS A 52 -12.20 3.78 -16.39
CA LYS A 52 -12.18 3.67 -17.87
C LYS A 52 -10.88 3.00 -18.28
N ASP A 53 -10.99 2.01 -19.17
CA ASP A 53 -9.81 1.29 -19.62
C ASP A 53 -9.01 2.10 -20.64
N THR A 54 -7.75 2.37 -20.34
CA THR A 54 -6.77 2.79 -21.35
C THR A 54 -5.41 2.19 -20.99
N ILE A 55 -4.52 2.07 -21.97
CA ILE A 55 -3.16 1.56 -21.76
C ILE A 55 -2.44 2.39 -20.68
N ALA A 56 -2.53 3.72 -20.76
CA ALA A 56 -1.91 4.62 -19.78
C ALA A 56 -2.47 4.42 -18.36
N ARG A 57 -3.78 4.22 -18.21
CA ARG A 57 -4.42 4.00 -16.91
C ARG A 57 -4.06 2.64 -16.32
N ARG A 58 -3.96 1.59 -17.15
CA ARG A 58 -3.45 0.27 -16.74
C ARG A 58 -2.01 0.34 -16.26
N ALA A 59 -1.15 0.99 -17.04
CA ALA A 59 0.25 1.17 -16.69
C ALA A 59 0.39 1.94 -15.37
N ALA A 60 -0.37 3.03 -15.19
CA ALA A 60 -0.38 3.79 -13.95
C ALA A 60 -0.90 2.97 -12.76
N PHE A 61 -1.97 2.20 -12.94
CA PHE A 61 -2.54 1.35 -11.88
C PHE A 61 -1.60 0.21 -11.47
N ALA A 62 -0.98 -0.46 -12.45
CA ALA A 62 0.05 -1.46 -12.19
C ALA A 62 1.28 -0.83 -11.51
N GLY A 63 1.70 0.35 -11.97
CA GLY A 63 2.80 1.11 -11.36
C GLY A 63 2.52 1.47 -9.91
N ALA A 64 1.29 1.88 -9.57
CA ALA A 64 0.92 2.18 -8.20
C ALA A 64 0.98 0.93 -7.29
N TRP A 65 0.43 -0.21 -7.74
CA TRP A 65 0.57 -1.47 -7.01
C TRP A 65 2.04 -1.88 -6.81
N GLY A 66 2.86 -1.73 -7.86
CA GLY A 66 4.29 -2.02 -7.81
C GLY A 66 5.04 -1.11 -6.84
N ALA A 67 4.74 0.19 -6.83
CA ALA A 67 5.32 1.15 -5.89
C ALA A 67 4.93 0.82 -4.44
N THR A 68 3.67 0.43 -4.20
CA THR A 68 3.22 -0.05 -2.90
C THR A 68 3.97 -1.29 -2.45
N ALA A 69 4.13 -2.29 -3.32
CA ALA A 69 4.91 -3.49 -3.01
C ALA A 69 6.38 -3.14 -2.71
N GLY A 70 6.98 -2.26 -3.51
CA GLY A 70 8.36 -1.81 -3.35
C GLY A 70 8.62 -1.09 -2.03
N MET A 71 7.69 -0.23 -1.59
CA MET A 71 7.79 0.45 -0.29
C MET A 71 7.60 -0.51 0.89
N LEU A 72 6.64 -1.44 0.77
CA LEU A 72 6.34 -2.38 1.84
C LEU A 72 7.41 -3.46 2.03
N TYR A 73 8.16 -3.80 0.98
CA TYR A 73 9.24 -4.80 1.05
C TYR A 73 10.26 -4.52 2.17
N PRO A 74 10.98 -3.38 2.19
CA PRO A 74 11.93 -3.09 3.26
C PRO A 74 11.25 -2.92 4.62
N SER A 75 10.00 -2.44 4.64
CA SER A 75 9.23 -2.27 5.88
C SER A 75 8.86 -3.61 6.53
N PHE A 76 8.48 -4.61 5.73
CA PHE A 76 8.13 -5.95 6.19
C PHE A 76 9.36 -6.74 6.61
N PHE A 77 10.34 -6.90 5.70
CA PHE A 77 11.53 -7.70 5.96
C PHE A 77 12.44 -7.06 7.01
N GLY A 78 12.46 -5.73 7.12
CA GLY A 78 13.15 -5.04 8.21
C GLY A 78 12.61 -5.43 9.58
N LYS A 79 11.28 -5.53 9.73
CA LYS A 79 10.66 -5.97 10.99
C LYS A 79 10.87 -7.46 11.27
N LEU A 80 10.87 -8.29 10.23
CA LEU A 80 10.98 -9.74 10.35
C LEU A 80 12.41 -10.20 10.68
N ILE A 81 13.42 -9.59 10.05
CA ILE A 81 14.81 -10.07 10.09
C ILE A 81 15.65 -9.28 11.11
N ALA A 82 15.38 -7.98 11.27
CA ALA A 82 16.19 -7.09 12.08
C ALA A 82 15.32 -6.11 12.91
N PRO A 83 14.48 -6.61 13.83
CA PRO A 83 13.68 -5.74 14.70
C PRO A 83 14.59 -4.87 15.57
N THR A 84 14.31 -3.55 15.60
CA THR A 84 15.06 -2.60 16.43
C THR A 84 14.23 -2.18 17.65
N PRO A 85 14.85 -1.93 18.82
CA PRO A 85 14.14 -1.41 19.99
C PRO A 85 13.37 -0.12 19.72
N GLU A 86 13.95 0.77 18.90
CA GLU A 86 13.31 2.02 18.49
C GLU A 86 12.08 1.77 17.61
N GLY A 87 12.14 0.83 16.68
CA GLY A 87 10.99 0.45 15.84
C GLY A 87 9.84 -0.15 16.65
N VAL A 88 10.15 -0.86 17.73
CA VAL A 88 9.15 -1.39 18.69
C VAL A 88 8.56 -0.26 19.55
N ALA A 89 9.39 0.69 19.99
CA ALA A 89 8.98 1.79 20.85
C ALA A 89 8.24 2.93 20.13
N THR A 90 8.28 3.00 18.79
CA THR A 90 7.74 4.11 17.98
C THR A 90 6.47 3.73 17.21
N THR A 91 5.61 2.94 17.83
CA THR A 91 4.32 2.56 17.25
C THR A 91 3.21 2.46 18.29
N ASN A 92 2.01 2.92 17.93
CA ASN A 92 0.79 2.68 18.71
C ASN A 92 0.15 1.29 18.46
N ILE A 93 0.74 0.47 17.59
CA ILE A 93 0.23 -0.84 17.22
C ILE A 93 1.20 -1.88 17.79
N PRO A 94 0.73 -2.98 18.43
CA PRO A 94 1.61 -4.05 18.85
C PRO A 94 2.52 -4.51 17.70
N PHE A 95 3.83 -4.54 17.93
CA PHE A 95 4.82 -4.69 16.87
C PHE A 95 4.63 -5.96 16.02
N ASP A 96 4.29 -7.08 16.66
CA ASP A 96 4.03 -8.35 15.99
C ASP A 96 2.78 -8.26 15.09
N LEU A 97 1.72 -7.64 15.60
CA LEU A 97 0.49 -7.40 14.84
C LEU A 97 0.75 -6.48 13.64
N LEU A 98 1.51 -5.40 13.85
CA LEU A 98 1.91 -4.49 12.78
C LEU A 98 2.68 -5.24 11.68
N THR A 99 3.59 -6.13 12.06
CA THR A 99 4.39 -6.93 11.12
C THR A 99 3.49 -7.85 10.28
N VAL A 100 2.51 -8.51 10.91
CA VAL A 100 1.52 -9.33 10.19
C VAL A 100 0.68 -8.50 9.24
N ILE A 101 0.17 -7.35 9.68
CA ILE A 101 -0.64 -6.45 8.85
C ILE A 101 0.15 -6.01 7.61
N ILE A 102 1.39 -5.54 7.79
CA ILE A 102 2.27 -5.13 6.69
C ILE A 102 2.52 -6.30 5.73
N GLY A 103 2.77 -7.51 6.25
CA GLY A 103 2.97 -8.70 5.43
C GLY A 103 1.75 -9.06 4.57
N VAL A 104 0.55 -8.96 5.13
CA VAL A 104 -0.70 -9.17 4.39
C VAL A 104 -0.87 -8.11 3.29
N ILE A 105 -0.68 -6.83 3.62
CA ILE A 105 -0.80 -5.74 2.64
C ILE A 105 0.26 -5.90 1.54
N PHE A 106 1.48 -6.30 1.89
CA PHE A 106 2.55 -6.59 0.93
C PHE A 106 2.15 -7.71 -0.04
N ALA A 107 1.65 -8.85 0.46
CA ALA A 107 1.18 -9.95 -0.38
C ALA A 107 0.02 -9.51 -1.30
N LEU A 108 -0.94 -8.74 -0.76
CA LEU A 108 -2.05 -8.18 -1.55
C LEU A 108 -1.55 -7.22 -2.62
N SER A 109 -0.50 -6.44 -2.36
CA SER A 109 0.07 -5.52 -3.33
C SER A 109 0.73 -6.22 -4.51
N LEU A 110 1.43 -7.33 -4.26
CA LEU A 110 1.96 -8.20 -5.31
C LEU A 110 0.85 -8.84 -6.13
N ALA A 111 -0.21 -9.33 -5.46
CA ALA A 111 -1.37 -9.89 -6.15
C ALA A 111 -2.10 -8.84 -7.00
N GLY A 112 -2.22 -7.61 -6.50
CA GLY A 112 -2.80 -6.47 -7.22
C GLY A 112 -1.97 -6.05 -8.44
N LEU A 113 -0.65 -6.06 -8.33
CA LEU A 113 0.27 -5.85 -9.44
C LEU A 113 0.06 -6.91 -10.54
N VAL A 114 0.14 -8.19 -10.17
CA VAL A 114 -0.06 -9.31 -11.11
C VAL A 114 -1.44 -9.21 -11.77
N ALA A 115 -2.49 -8.96 -10.99
CA ALA A 115 -3.83 -8.80 -11.51
C ALA A 115 -3.96 -7.62 -12.50
N SER A 116 -3.24 -6.53 -12.27
CA SER A 116 -3.26 -5.35 -13.15
C SER A 116 -2.61 -5.62 -14.51
N VAL A 117 -1.65 -6.54 -14.56
CA VAL A 117 -0.97 -6.96 -15.80
C VAL A 117 -1.75 -8.05 -16.53
N VAL A 118 -2.26 -9.05 -15.81
CA VAL A 118 -2.84 -10.27 -16.40
C VAL A 118 -4.33 -10.13 -16.74
N LEU A 119 -5.10 -9.38 -15.94
CA LEU A 119 -6.56 -9.35 -16.11
C LEU A 119 -6.98 -8.34 -17.18
N LYS A 120 -7.60 -8.84 -18.26
CA LYS A 120 -8.33 -8.00 -19.21
C LYS A 120 -9.57 -7.41 -18.54
N GLN A 121 -9.89 -6.14 -18.80
CA GLN A 121 -11.19 -5.58 -18.41
C GLN A 121 -12.19 -6.15 -19.40
N ARG A 122 -13.35 -6.58 -18.90
CA ARG A 122 -14.49 -6.82 -19.78
C ARG A 122 -14.85 -5.48 -20.38
N VAL A 123 -14.66 -5.34 -21.68
CA VAL A 123 -15.27 -4.25 -22.44
C VAL A 123 -16.78 -4.45 -22.30
N LYS A 124 -17.48 -3.46 -21.73
CA LYS A 124 -18.93 -3.42 -21.90
C LYS A 124 -19.16 -2.96 -23.33
N GLU A 125 -19.68 -3.87 -24.17
CA GLU A 125 -20.29 -3.52 -25.46
C GLU A 125 -21.51 -2.63 -25.23
#